data_AF-Q4L3V6-F1
#
_entry.id   AF-Q4L3V6-F1
#
_cell.length_a   1.000
_cell.length_b   1.000
_cell.length_c   1.000
_cell.angle_alpha   90.00
_cell.angle_beta   90.00
_cell.angle_gamma   90.00
#
_symmetry.space_group_name_H-M   'P 1'
#
loop_
_entity.id
_entity.type
_entity.pdbx_description
1 polymer ?
#
loop_
_entity_poly.entity_id
_entity_poly.type
_entity_poly.pdbx_seq_one_letter_code
_entity_poly.pdbx_strand_id
1 'polypeptide(L)'
;MSWISLTATLIMFITWMFTMYKWKEAGRKLESKGIEISNLKRDVEYWEDLAGERRTELITTRIKNEYDWANEYEVEYQTDTTGKYIVEVNEGVYLRKAKLTTHRNVEVVYTFTDDFKKASKFKDAQECKKIAKQCKGKVLYDSPNWEVVE
;
A
#
# COMPACT_ATOMS: atom_id res chain seq x y z
N MET A 1 -50.39 55.87 -57.16
CA MET A 1 -50.20 54.87 -56.09
C MET A 1 -50.06 55.59 -54.76
N SER A 2 -50.85 55.21 -53.75
CA SER A 2 -50.95 55.93 -52.48
C SER A 2 -49.62 55.86 -51.70
N TRP A 3 -48.99 57.02 -51.47
CA TRP A 3 -47.84 57.24 -50.60
C TRP A 3 -47.93 56.56 -49.21
N ILE A 4 -49.14 56.41 -48.67
CA ILE A 4 -49.42 55.72 -47.39
C ILE A 4 -49.12 54.21 -47.48
N SER A 5 -49.37 53.59 -48.64
CA SER A 5 -49.08 52.17 -48.84
C SER A 5 -47.56 51.90 -48.87
N LEU A 6 -46.79 52.83 -49.45
CA LEU A 6 -45.32 52.79 -49.51
C LEU A 6 -44.69 52.97 -48.12
N THR A 7 -45.20 53.90 -47.30
CA THR A 7 -44.68 54.10 -45.95
C THR A 7 -44.98 52.91 -45.03
N ALA A 8 -46.16 52.30 -45.15
CA ALA A 8 -46.51 51.10 -44.37
C ALA A 8 -45.64 49.89 -44.74
N THR A 9 -45.36 49.68 -46.03
CA THR A 9 -44.46 48.58 -46.46
C THR A 9 -43.03 48.80 -45.99
N LEU A 10 -42.54 50.04 -46.03
CA LEU A 10 -41.21 50.37 -45.51
C LEU A 10 -41.09 50.09 -43.99
N ILE A 11 -42.10 50.49 -43.21
CA ILE A 11 -42.13 50.24 -41.77
C ILE A 11 -42.13 48.73 -41.48
N MET A 12 -42.97 47.95 -42.17
CA MET A 12 -42.98 46.49 -42.01
C MET A 12 -41.64 45.85 -42.36
N PHE A 13 -40.99 46.32 -43.42
CA PHE A 13 -39.68 45.81 -43.82
C PHE A 13 -38.60 46.09 -42.77
N ILE A 14 -38.59 47.29 -42.18
CA ILE A 14 -37.68 47.67 -41.09
C ILE A 14 -37.93 46.80 -39.85
N THR A 15 -39.19 46.59 -39.47
CA THR A 15 -39.55 45.72 -38.34
C THR A 15 -39.08 44.28 -38.59
N TRP A 16 -39.27 43.75 -39.80
CA TRP A 16 -38.82 42.40 -40.15
C TRP A 16 -37.29 42.27 -40.16
N MET A 17 -36.58 43.27 -40.67
CA MET A 17 -35.11 43.32 -40.60
C MET A 17 -34.62 43.32 -39.16
N PHE A 18 -35.27 44.08 -38.27
CA PHE A 18 -34.90 44.12 -36.86
C PHE A 18 -35.15 42.78 -36.14
N THR A 19 -36.28 42.11 -36.40
CA THR A 19 -36.57 40.80 -35.81
C THR A 19 -35.59 39.75 -36.31
N MET A 20 -35.26 39.73 -37.61
CA MET A 20 -34.26 38.84 -38.18
C MET A 20 -32.86 39.07 -37.60
N TYR A 21 -32.45 40.34 -37.41
CA TYR A 21 -31.19 40.67 -36.75
C TYR A 21 -31.12 40.12 -35.32
N LYS A 22 -32.17 40.35 -34.52
CA LYS A 22 -32.27 39.84 -33.15
C LYS A 22 -32.27 38.32 -33.09
N TRP A 23 -32.94 37.66 -34.02
CA TRP A 23 -32.96 36.19 -34.10
C TRP A 23 -31.57 35.63 -34.41
N LYS A 24 -30.83 36.23 -35.36
CA LYS A 24 -29.44 35.84 -35.67
C LYS A 24 -28.49 36.07 -34.49
N GLU A 25 -28.65 37.18 -33.76
CA GLU A 25 -27.86 37.47 -32.56
C GLU A 25 -28.13 36.43 -31.46
N ALA A 26 -29.40 36.06 -31.26
CA ALA A 26 -29.79 35.03 -30.30
C ALA A 26 -29.23 33.65 -30.67
N GLY A 27 -29.28 33.26 -31.95
CA GLY A 27 -28.70 32.00 -32.44
C GLY A 27 -27.20 31.90 -32.16
N ARG A 28 -26.44 32.95 -32.47
CA ARG A 28 -24.99 33.02 -32.17
C ARG A 28 -24.69 32.90 -30.68
N LYS A 29 -25.48 33.55 -29.81
CA LYS A 29 -25.31 33.44 -28.36
C LYS A 29 -25.60 32.02 -27.87
N LEU A 30 -26.60 31.36 -28.46
CA LEU A 30 -26.98 29.99 -28.10
C LEU A 30 -25.89 28.99 -28.52
N GLU A 31 -25.32 29.14 -29.72
CA GLU A 31 -24.17 28.35 -30.17
C GLU A 31 -22.95 28.55 -29.27
N SER A 32 -22.61 29.80 -28.95
CA SER A 32 -21.50 30.12 -28.04
C SER A 32 -21.68 29.46 -26.66
N LYS A 33 -22.90 29.53 -26.10
CA LYS A 33 -23.22 28.87 -24.83
C LYS A 33 -23.19 27.35 -24.94
N GLY A 34 -23.61 26.79 -26.08
CA GLY A 34 -23.53 25.35 -26.34
C GLY A 34 -22.08 24.86 -26.34
N ILE A 35 -21.18 25.61 -26.98
CA ILE A 35 -19.73 25.33 -26.96
C ILE A 35 -19.19 25.41 -25.54
N GLU A 36 -19.53 26.46 -24.79
CA GLU A 36 -19.09 26.64 -23.40
C GLU A 36 -19.54 25.48 -22.50
N ILE A 37 -20.81 25.07 -22.59
CA ILE A 37 -21.35 23.91 -21.86
C ILE A 37 -20.62 22.63 -22.24
N SER A 38 -20.32 22.43 -23.53
CA SER A 38 -19.61 21.24 -23.99
C SER A 38 -18.17 21.17 -23.46
N ASN A 39 -17.48 22.31 -23.35
CA ASN A 39 -16.15 22.39 -22.77
C ASN A 39 -16.21 22.15 -21.26
N LEU A 40 -17.15 22.78 -20.55
CA LEU A 40 -17.34 22.56 -19.11
C LEU A 40 -17.63 21.10 -18.80
N LYS A 41 -18.47 20.42 -19.60
CA LYS A 41 -18.74 19.00 -19.40
C LYS A 41 -17.49 18.15 -19.55
N ARG A 42 -16.66 18.45 -20.56
CA ARG A 42 -15.38 17.76 -20.78
C ARG A 42 -14.40 17.98 -19.63
N ASP A 43 -14.33 19.21 -19.12
CA ASP A 43 -13.48 19.54 -17.98
C ASP A 43 -13.94 18.78 -16.72
N VAL A 44 -15.24 18.72 -16.47
CA VAL A 44 -15.81 17.93 -15.36
C VAL A 44 -15.45 16.45 -15.49
N GLU A 45 -15.66 15.85 -16.67
CA GLU A 45 -15.30 14.45 -16.92
C GLU A 45 -13.80 14.20 -16.66
N TYR A 46 -12.93 15.11 -17.11
CA TYR A 46 -11.49 15.03 -16.86
C TYR A 46 -11.15 15.08 -15.36
N TRP A 47 -11.77 16.00 -14.61
CA TRP A 47 -11.52 16.12 -13.17
C TRP A 47 -12.07 14.92 -12.38
N GLU A 48 -13.20 14.35 -12.80
CA GLU A 48 -13.76 13.13 -12.20
C GLU A 48 -12.82 11.93 -12.37
N ASP A 49 -12.27 11.76 -13.59
CA ASP A 49 -11.31 10.69 -13.89
C ASP A 49 -10.02 10.86 -13.08
N LEU A 50 -9.44 12.06 -13.09
CA LEU A 50 -8.24 12.38 -12.33
C LEU A 50 -8.43 12.19 -10.81
N ALA A 51 -9.62 12.55 -10.29
CA ALA A 51 -9.96 12.31 -8.88
C ALA A 51 -10.09 10.82 -8.58
N GLY A 52 -10.64 10.03 -9.51
CA GLY A 52 -10.71 8.57 -9.44
C GLY A 52 -9.34 7.91 -9.38
N GLU A 53 -8.42 8.30 -10.26
CA GLU A 53 -7.04 7.82 -10.28
C GLU A 53 -6.33 8.13 -8.96
N ARG A 54 -6.36 9.39 -8.50
CA ARG A 54 -5.75 9.79 -7.22
C ARG A 54 -6.32 9.03 -6.05
N ARG A 55 -7.64 8.82 -6.02
CA ARG A 55 -8.28 8.05 -4.95
C ARG A 55 -7.75 6.62 -4.91
N THR A 56 -7.58 6.01 -6.08
CA THR A 56 -7.04 4.66 -6.22
C THR A 56 -5.58 4.60 -5.74
N GLU A 57 -4.75 5.57 -6.13
CA GLU A 57 -3.37 5.70 -5.67
C GLU A 57 -3.26 5.85 -4.14
N LEU A 58 -4.11 6.68 -3.54
CA LEU A 58 -4.14 6.86 -2.09
C LEU A 58 -4.58 5.59 -1.35
N ILE A 59 -5.59 4.88 -1.86
CA ILE A 59 -6.06 3.62 -1.27
C ILE A 59 -4.97 2.56 -1.35
N THR A 60 -4.35 2.39 -2.52
CA THR A 60 -3.28 1.40 -2.73
C THR A 60 -2.06 1.70 -1.86
N THR A 61 -1.65 2.96 -1.77
CA THR A 61 -0.55 3.40 -0.88
C THR A 61 -0.87 3.14 0.58
N ARG A 62 -2.10 3.45 1.02
CA ARG A 62 -2.53 3.19 2.40
C ARG A 62 -2.48 1.69 2.72
N ILE A 63 -3.05 0.85 1.85
CA ILE A 63 -3.04 -0.61 2.03
C ILE A 63 -1.61 -1.14 2.10
N LYS A 64 -0.73 -0.66 1.21
CA LYS A 64 0.67 -1.06 1.20
C LYS A 64 1.36 -0.66 2.51
N ASN A 65 1.22 0.58 2.95
CA ASN A 65 1.81 1.04 4.20
C ASN A 65 1.27 0.27 5.42
N GLU A 66 -0.02 -0.06 5.42
CA GLU A 66 -0.63 -0.84 6.49
C GLU A 66 -0.11 -2.29 6.51
N TYR A 67 0.13 -2.88 5.33
CA TYR A 67 0.77 -4.19 5.18
C TYR A 67 2.24 -4.17 5.59
N ASP A 68 3.01 -3.18 5.13
CA ASP A 68 4.42 -3.02 5.46
C ASP A 68 4.60 -2.78 6.96
N TRP A 69 3.79 -1.91 7.57
CA TRP A 69 3.77 -1.68 9.02
C TRP A 69 3.35 -2.91 9.82
N ALA A 70 2.37 -3.68 9.34
CA ALA A 70 1.93 -4.89 10.02
C ALA A 70 2.97 -6.02 9.96
N ASN A 71 3.78 -6.03 8.90
CA ASN A 71 4.81 -7.04 8.65
C ASN A 71 6.23 -6.54 8.94
N GLU A 72 6.38 -5.32 9.47
CA GLU A 72 7.65 -4.84 9.97
C GLU A 72 7.96 -5.61 11.25
N TYR A 73 8.98 -6.48 11.16
CA TYR A 73 9.45 -7.26 12.28
C TYR A 73 10.94 -7.03 12.48
N GLU A 74 11.30 -6.80 13.74
CA GLU A 74 12.69 -6.76 14.15
C GLU A 74 13.05 -8.13 14.73
N VAL A 75 14.10 -8.74 14.18
CA VAL A 75 14.65 -10.00 14.70
C VAL A 75 15.88 -9.69 15.53
N GLU A 76 15.77 -9.86 16.84
CA GLU A 76 16.89 -9.74 17.75
C GLU A 76 17.36 -11.12 18.20
N TYR A 77 18.58 -11.50 17.84
CA TYR A 77 19.12 -12.81 18.21
C TYR A 77 19.60 -12.81 19.66
N GLN A 78 19.10 -13.76 20.45
CA GLN A 78 19.51 -13.90 21.85
C GLN A 78 20.75 -14.79 21.95
N THR A 79 21.86 -14.20 22.33
CA THR A 79 23.08 -14.91 22.73
C THR A 79 23.17 -14.91 24.26
N ASP A 80 22.56 -15.90 24.91
CA ASP A 80 22.86 -16.13 26.32
C ASP A 80 24.27 -16.75 26.40
N THR A 81 25.21 -16.05 27.03
CA THR A 81 26.58 -16.52 27.21
C THR A 81 26.75 -17.40 28.45
N THR A 82 25.70 -17.56 29.25
CA THR A 82 25.75 -18.25 30.54
C THR A 82 25.18 -19.67 30.52
N GLY A 83 24.56 -20.08 29.40
CA GLY A 83 24.15 -21.47 29.19
C GLY A 83 25.33 -22.40 28.89
N LYS A 84 25.18 -23.68 29.21
CA LYS A 84 26.20 -24.74 29.00
C LYS A 84 25.78 -25.79 27.98
N TYR A 85 24.54 -25.73 27.51
CA TYR A 85 23.96 -26.72 26.60
C TYR A 85 23.54 -26.05 25.31
N ILE A 86 23.75 -26.70 24.18
CA ILE A 86 23.26 -26.24 22.89
C ILE A 86 22.49 -27.38 22.21
N VAL A 87 21.63 -27.04 21.25
CA VAL A 87 20.92 -28.01 20.42
C VAL A 87 21.57 -28.03 19.05
N GLU A 88 22.08 -29.19 18.63
CA GLU A 88 22.48 -29.47 17.26
C GLU A 88 21.34 -30.21 16.56
N VAL A 89 20.76 -29.58 15.54
CA VAL A 89 19.58 -30.09 14.82
C VAL A 89 20.01 -31.02 13.69
N ASN A 90 21.08 -30.66 12.99
CA ASN A 90 21.80 -31.49 12.02
C ASN A 90 23.30 -31.25 12.22
N GLU A 91 24.14 -32.12 11.66
CA GLU A 91 25.59 -31.99 11.76
C GLU A 91 26.05 -30.59 11.31
N GLY A 92 26.65 -29.82 12.23
CA GLY A 92 27.09 -28.45 12.00
C GLY A 92 25.97 -27.40 11.95
N VAL A 93 24.73 -27.75 12.31
CA VAL A 93 23.57 -26.82 12.32
C VAL A 93 22.97 -26.75 13.71
N TYR A 94 23.07 -25.58 14.32
CA TYR A 94 22.70 -25.32 15.70
C TYR A 94 21.43 -24.47 15.80
N LEU A 95 20.70 -24.67 16.89
CA LEU A 95 19.51 -23.88 17.20
C LEU A 95 19.89 -22.50 17.72
N ARG A 96 19.21 -21.47 17.22
CA ARG A 96 19.39 -20.07 17.60
C ARG A 96 18.04 -19.41 17.90
N LYS A 97 17.84 -19.10 19.17
CA LYS A 97 16.71 -18.34 19.70
C LYS A 97 16.81 -16.88 19.24
N ALA A 98 15.70 -16.37 18.73
CA ALA A 98 15.53 -14.98 18.38
C ALA A 98 14.23 -14.46 18.99
N LYS A 99 14.21 -13.17 19.26
CA LYS A 99 13.02 -12.43 19.64
C LYS A 99 12.51 -11.74 18.38
N LEU A 100 11.33 -12.15 17.94
CA LEU A 100 10.60 -11.52 16.86
C LEU A 100 9.70 -10.46 17.47
N THR A 101 10.06 -9.21 17.29
CA THR A 101 9.23 -8.08 17.73
C THR A 101 8.46 -7.58 16.52
N THR A 102 7.14 -7.70 16.58
CA THR A 102 6.21 -7.07 15.64
C THR A 102 5.52 -5.92 16.35
N HIS A 103 4.83 -5.05 15.61
CA HIS A 103 4.09 -3.96 16.24
C HIS A 103 3.06 -4.41 17.30
N ARG A 104 2.48 -5.61 17.14
CA ARG A 104 1.39 -6.10 18.01
C ARG A 104 1.84 -7.12 19.05
N ASN A 105 2.97 -7.78 18.81
CA ASN A 105 3.36 -8.91 19.64
C ASN A 105 4.88 -9.09 19.67
N VAL A 106 5.35 -9.62 20.79
CA VAL A 106 6.71 -10.08 20.99
C VAL A 106 6.66 -11.59 21.08
N GLU A 107 7.23 -12.27 20.09
CA GLU A 107 7.30 -13.73 20.06
C GLU A 107 8.75 -14.20 20.18
N VAL A 108 8.94 -15.33 20.84
CA VAL A 108 10.23 -16.01 20.87
C VAL A 108 10.21 -17.09 19.81
N VAL A 109 11.07 -16.96 18.81
CA VAL A 109 11.19 -17.91 17.70
C VAL A 109 12.54 -18.60 17.74
N TYR A 110 12.62 -19.77 17.11
CA TYR A 110 13.88 -20.49 16.93
C TYR A 110 14.24 -20.53 15.44
N THR A 111 15.50 -20.21 15.17
CA THR A 111 16.12 -20.23 13.85
C THR A 111 17.33 -21.18 13.89
N PHE A 112 18.00 -21.34 12.76
CA PHE A 112 19.18 -22.20 12.67
C PHE A 112 20.41 -21.39 12.29
N THR A 113 21.57 -21.83 12.75
CA THR A 113 22.86 -21.24 12.39
C THR A 113 23.90 -22.35 12.22
N ASP A 114 24.78 -22.18 11.25
CA ASP A 114 25.97 -23.02 11.05
C ASP A 114 27.14 -22.63 11.97
N ASP A 115 27.08 -21.44 12.58
CA ASP A 115 28.08 -20.93 13.51
C ASP A 115 27.75 -21.31 14.95
N PHE A 116 28.50 -22.26 15.49
CA PHE A 116 28.42 -22.70 16.87
C PHE A 116 28.45 -21.55 17.89
N LYS A 117 29.28 -20.52 17.67
CA LYS A 117 29.41 -19.41 18.62
C LYS A 117 28.15 -18.56 18.70
N LYS A 118 27.32 -18.61 17.66
CA LYS A 118 26.03 -17.92 17.57
C LYS A 118 24.85 -18.80 18.00
N ALA A 119 25.09 -20.07 18.31
CA ALA A 119 24.08 -20.97 18.83
C ALA A 119 23.55 -20.45 20.17
N SER A 120 22.26 -20.68 20.43
CA SER A 120 21.68 -20.33 21.72
C SER A 120 22.08 -21.35 22.77
N LYS A 121 22.56 -20.83 23.89
CA LYS A 121 23.00 -21.62 25.03
C LYS A 121 21.89 -21.67 26.07
N PHE A 122 21.57 -22.88 26.50
CA PHE A 122 20.56 -23.18 27.51
C PHE A 122 21.24 -23.52 28.84
N LYS A 123 20.63 -23.12 29.94
CA LYS A 123 21.13 -23.40 31.30
C LYS A 123 20.67 -24.76 31.81
N ASP A 124 19.45 -25.16 31.44
CA ASP A 124 18.84 -26.41 31.87
C ASP A 124 18.94 -27.47 30.76
N ALA A 125 19.57 -28.60 31.09
CA ALA A 125 19.66 -29.75 30.20
C ALA A 125 18.29 -30.35 29.88
N GLN A 126 17.35 -30.37 30.84
CA GLN A 126 16.03 -30.96 30.64
C GLN A 126 15.20 -30.15 29.66
N GLU A 127 15.25 -28.82 29.76
CA GLU A 127 14.66 -27.91 28.78
C GLU A 127 15.28 -28.11 27.39
N CYS A 128 16.61 -28.15 27.32
CA CYS A 128 17.36 -28.36 26.08
C CYS A 128 16.99 -29.70 25.40
N LYS A 129 16.85 -30.79 26.18
CA LYS A 129 16.43 -32.10 25.68
C LYS A 129 15.01 -32.10 25.12
N LYS A 130 14.08 -31.38 25.75
CA LYS A 130 12.71 -31.24 25.24
C LYS A 130 12.71 -30.56 23.87
N ILE A 131 13.47 -29.47 23.73
CA ILE A 131 13.59 -28.73 22.47
C ILE A 131 14.29 -29.58 21.41
N ALA A 132 15.40 -30.23 21.76
CA ALA A 132 16.11 -31.13 20.86
C ALA A 132 15.20 -32.25 20.34
N LYS A 133 14.37 -32.84 21.21
CA LYS A 133 13.39 -33.87 20.82
C LYS A 133 12.34 -33.34 19.83
N GLN A 134 11.87 -32.10 19.99
CA GLN A 134 10.93 -31.47 19.04
C GLN A 134 11.59 -31.26 17.67
N CYS A 135 12.86 -30.84 17.65
CA CYS A 135 13.62 -30.60 16.44
C CYS A 135 14.26 -31.88 15.86
N LYS A 136 14.10 -33.05 16.51
CA LYS A 136 14.84 -34.29 16.22
C LYS A 136 16.36 -34.13 16.22
N GLY A 137 16.86 -33.15 16.98
CA GLY A 137 18.28 -32.90 17.18
C GLY A 137 18.84 -33.63 18.41
N LYS A 138 20.09 -33.30 18.74
CA LYS A 138 20.80 -33.77 19.93
C LYS A 138 21.31 -32.60 20.76
N VAL A 139 21.51 -32.84 22.05
CA VAL A 139 22.04 -31.84 22.98
C VAL A 139 23.54 -32.02 23.11
N LEU A 140 24.30 -30.94 22.97
CA LEU A 140 25.74 -30.92 23.17
C LEU A 140 26.10 -30.01 24.34
N TYR A 141 27.19 -30.34 25.04
CA TYR A 141 27.82 -29.40 25.96
C TYR A 141 28.58 -28.30 25.20
N ASP A 142 28.45 -27.07 25.67
CA ASP A 142 29.28 -25.92 25.31
C ASP A 142 30.65 -26.01 25.99
N SER A 143 31.39 -27.07 25.63
CA SER A 143 32.73 -27.40 26.10
C SER A 143 33.59 -27.74 24.89
N PRO A 144 34.90 -27.45 24.89
CA PRO A 144 35.79 -27.72 23.74
C PRO A 144 35.79 -29.17 23.23
N ASN A 145 35.35 -30.14 24.04
CA ASN A 145 35.28 -31.56 23.67
C ASN A 145 33.89 -32.01 23.17
N TRP A 146 32.90 -31.13 23.11
CA TRP A 146 31.57 -31.32 22.49
C TRP A 146 30.88 -32.65 22.78
N GLU A 147 30.82 -33.02 24.05
CA GLU A 147 30.18 -34.27 24.47
C GLU A 147 28.66 -34.20 24.32
N VAL A 148 28.08 -35.27 23.78
CA VAL A 148 26.62 -35.45 23.69
C VAL A 148 26.08 -35.68 25.09
N VAL A 149 25.02 -34.96 25.45
CA VAL A 149 24.33 -35.14 26.73
C VAL A 149 23.29 -36.23 26.58
N GLU A 150 23.61 -37.45 27.01
CA GLU A 150 22.65 -38.56 27.18
C GLU A 150 21.50 -38.18 28.10
#